data_AF-A0A1A6C8V5-F1
#
_entry.id   AF-A0A1A6C8V5-F1
#
_cell.length_a   1.000
_cell.length_b   1.000
_cell.length_c   1.000
_cell.angle_alpha   90.00
_cell.angle_beta   90.00
_cell.angle_gamma   90.00
#
_symmetry.space_group_name_H-M   'P 1'
#
loop_
_entity.id
_entity.type
_entity.pdbx_description
1 polymer ?
#
loop_
_entity_poly.entity_id
_entity_poly.type
_entity_poly.pdbx_seq_one_letter_code
_entity_poly.pdbx_strand_id
1 'polypeptide(L)'
;MRQLSARCFWGHSKLLDTREELLKCIFRDVVIAPRPVLVHSRLAAARGDILFIENQDSYVQALAGIPEEVVLLDLVYVAGFRGSAARIRTRSGASLHYHGAVKPSCRKPFEDWWFGERHENYRLWFWGDLDYAGMAILKALRQRFGDVRAWPAGYDAQLVLLEAGGGHHPELADKTEQCDPGKTGCAYADEILLPALRRQGRFVDQEAT
;
A
#
# COMPACT_ATOMS: atom_id res chain seq x y z
N MET A 1 -21.18 6.94 -1.62
CA MET A 1 -20.90 8.33 -1.18
C MET A 1 -20.81 9.33 -2.32
N ARG A 2 -19.79 9.30 -3.19
CA ARG A 2 -19.63 10.34 -4.22
C ARG A 2 -20.81 10.49 -5.20
N GLN A 3 -21.38 9.38 -5.65
CA GLN A 3 -22.58 9.41 -6.51
C GLN A 3 -23.80 9.98 -5.77
N LEU A 4 -23.98 9.62 -4.49
CA LEU A 4 -25.06 10.17 -3.65
C LEU A 4 -24.87 11.68 -3.48
N SER A 5 -23.64 12.11 -3.19
CA SER A 5 -23.27 13.52 -3.07
C SER A 5 -23.61 14.30 -4.34
N ALA A 6 -23.20 13.78 -5.51
CA ALA A 6 -23.49 14.43 -6.78
C ALA A 6 -25.00 14.50 -7.09
N ARG A 7 -25.75 13.43 -6.78
CA ARG A 7 -27.21 13.37 -7.01
C ARG A 7 -27.99 14.32 -6.09
N CYS A 8 -27.55 14.48 -4.84
CA CYS A 8 -28.28 15.23 -3.83
C CYS A 8 -27.82 16.68 -3.67
N PHE A 9 -26.61 17.04 -4.11
CA PHE A 9 -26.00 18.35 -3.87
C PHE A 9 -25.45 18.97 -5.16
N TRP A 10 -26.32 19.31 -6.10
CA TRP A 10 -25.99 20.07 -7.33
C TRP A 10 -24.76 19.56 -8.12
N GLY A 11 -24.54 18.24 -8.15
CA GLY A 11 -23.37 17.66 -8.82
C GLY A 11 -22.06 17.69 -8.02
N HIS A 12 -22.04 18.24 -6.79
CA HIS A 12 -20.87 18.25 -5.92
C HIS A 12 -20.58 16.85 -5.37
N SER A 13 -19.72 16.10 -6.05
CA SER A 13 -19.42 14.71 -5.72
C SER A 13 -18.59 14.49 -4.44
N LYS A 14 -17.90 15.53 -3.93
CA LYS A 14 -16.98 15.42 -2.78
C LYS A 14 -17.56 15.91 -1.45
N LEU A 15 -18.76 16.53 -1.46
CA LEU A 15 -19.32 17.20 -0.28
C LEU A 15 -19.48 16.25 0.92
N LEU A 16 -19.82 14.98 0.63
CA LEU A 16 -20.03 13.97 1.65
C LEU A 16 -18.78 13.13 1.99
N ASP A 17 -17.60 13.36 1.37
CA ASP A 17 -16.43 12.46 1.49
C ASP A 17 -15.97 12.27 2.95
N THR A 18 -16.17 13.26 3.83
CA THR A 18 -15.80 13.22 5.26
C THR A 18 -17.02 13.14 6.20
N ARG A 19 -18.22 12.94 5.66
CA ARG A 19 -19.49 13.03 6.41
C ARG A 19 -20.18 11.69 6.60
N GLU A 20 -19.49 10.59 6.39
CA GLU A 20 -20.07 9.24 6.51
C GLU A 20 -20.70 8.99 7.89
N GLU A 21 -19.99 9.31 8.97
CA GLU A 21 -20.49 9.14 10.34
C GLU A 21 -21.72 10.01 10.63
N LEU A 22 -21.73 11.25 10.12
CA LEU A 22 -22.91 12.11 10.22
C LEU A 22 -24.11 11.49 9.50
N LEU A 23 -23.92 10.92 8.32
CA LEU A 23 -25.00 10.25 7.58
C LEU A 23 -25.50 9.00 8.30
N LYS A 24 -24.62 8.21 8.92
CA LYS A 24 -25.02 7.05 9.74
C LYS A 24 -25.88 7.48 10.95
N CYS A 25 -25.58 8.63 11.55
CA CYS A 25 -26.38 9.18 12.64
C CYS A 25 -27.78 9.64 12.18
N ILE A 26 -27.88 10.27 11.00
CA ILE A 26 -29.14 10.80 10.47
C ILE A 26 -30.00 9.70 9.84
N PHE A 27 -29.39 8.82 9.05
CA PHE A 27 -30.08 7.77 8.28
C PHE A 27 -29.68 6.39 8.80
N ARG A 28 -30.20 6.01 9.97
CA ARG A 28 -29.80 4.78 10.68
C ARG A 28 -30.01 3.49 9.89
N ASP A 29 -31.02 3.48 9.02
CA ASP A 29 -31.37 2.29 8.21
C ASP A 29 -30.69 2.25 6.83
N VAL A 30 -29.92 3.30 6.49
CA VAL A 30 -29.25 3.37 5.18
C VAL A 30 -27.88 2.71 5.25
N VAL A 31 -27.76 1.57 4.58
CA VAL A 31 -26.47 0.91 4.36
C VAL A 31 -25.74 1.60 3.21
N ILE A 32 -24.71 2.37 3.55
CA ILE A 32 -23.81 2.98 2.57
C ILE A 32 -22.72 1.96 2.23
N ALA A 33 -22.81 1.35 1.05
CA ALA A 33 -21.77 0.44 0.58
C ALA A 33 -20.43 1.21 0.45
N PRO A 34 -19.35 0.71 1.08
CA PRO A 34 -18.04 1.33 0.94
C PRO A 34 -17.55 1.21 -0.50
N ARG A 35 -16.80 2.19 -0.97
CA ARG A 35 -16.12 2.07 -2.26
C ARG A 35 -15.03 0.98 -2.13
N PRO A 36 -15.04 -0.06 -2.98
CA PRO A 36 -13.99 -1.05 -2.95
C PRO A 36 -12.65 -0.40 -3.31
N VAL A 37 -11.60 -0.87 -2.65
CA VAL A 37 -10.22 -0.48 -2.94
C VAL A 37 -9.80 -1.17 -4.22
N LEU A 38 -9.22 -0.42 -5.15
CA LEU A 38 -8.63 -1.02 -6.34
C LEU A 38 -7.26 -1.59 -5.98
N VAL A 39 -7.10 -2.88 -6.27
CA VAL A 39 -5.86 -3.62 -6.03
C VAL A 39 -5.41 -4.14 -7.37
N HIS A 40 -4.24 -3.72 -7.82
CA HIS A 40 -3.62 -4.18 -9.04
C HIS A 40 -2.62 -5.26 -8.70
N SER A 41 -2.69 -6.40 -9.37
CA SER A 41 -1.85 -7.54 -9.08
C SER A 41 -1.29 -8.19 -10.33
N ARG A 42 -0.02 -8.56 -10.31
CA ARG A 42 0.55 -9.50 -11.28
C ARG A 42 0.95 -10.75 -10.50
N LEU A 43 0.50 -11.90 -10.97
CA LEU A 43 0.86 -13.18 -10.37
C LEU A 43 1.96 -13.84 -11.20
N ALA A 44 3.05 -14.23 -10.56
CA ALA A 44 4.09 -15.04 -11.17
C ALA A 44 3.54 -16.46 -11.40
N ALA A 45 4.03 -17.12 -12.46
CA ALA A 45 3.59 -18.48 -12.78
C ALA A 45 4.07 -19.50 -11.73
N ALA A 46 5.20 -19.23 -11.07
CA ALA A 46 5.66 -19.94 -9.89
C ALA A 46 5.06 -19.28 -8.64
N ARG A 47 4.70 -20.07 -7.62
CA ARG A 47 4.26 -19.55 -6.30
C ARG A 47 5.35 -18.64 -5.73
N GLY A 48 5.20 -17.33 -5.94
CA GLY A 48 6.13 -16.31 -5.49
C GLY A 48 5.74 -15.76 -4.13
N ASP A 49 6.73 -15.26 -3.39
CA ASP A 49 6.49 -14.33 -2.30
C ASP A 49 5.81 -13.05 -2.83
N ILE A 50 5.13 -12.30 -1.98
CA ILE A 50 4.29 -11.18 -2.40
C ILE A 50 4.97 -9.87 -2.03
N LEU A 51 5.12 -8.97 -3.00
CA LEU A 51 5.61 -7.62 -2.83
C LEU A 51 4.49 -6.60 -3.00
N PHE A 52 4.17 -5.91 -1.92
CA PHE A 52 3.34 -4.72 -1.93
C PHE A 52 4.18 -3.51 -2.35
N ILE A 53 3.75 -2.81 -3.40
CA ILE A 53 4.39 -1.60 -3.91
C ILE A 53 3.45 -0.42 -3.66
N GLU A 54 3.96 0.64 -3.03
CA GLU A 54 3.19 1.85 -2.74
C GLU A 54 2.95 2.70 -3.99
N ASN A 55 4.01 2.99 -4.74
CA ASN A 55 3.97 3.92 -5.86
C ASN A 55 3.54 3.24 -7.17
N GLN A 56 2.71 3.94 -7.96
CA GLN A 56 2.21 3.44 -9.23
C GLN A 56 3.32 3.29 -10.29
N ASP A 57 4.21 4.27 -10.40
CA ASP A 57 5.30 4.25 -11.38
C ASP A 57 6.30 3.14 -11.04
N SER A 58 6.64 2.98 -9.76
CA SER A 58 7.45 1.83 -9.30
C SER A 58 6.76 0.49 -9.58
N TYR A 59 5.43 0.41 -9.43
CA TYR A 59 4.69 -0.80 -9.81
C TYR A 59 4.79 -1.09 -11.31
N VAL A 60 4.68 -0.06 -12.17
CA VAL A 60 4.83 -0.21 -13.62
C VAL A 60 6.25 -0.64 -13.99
N GLN A 61 7.29 -0.08 -13.36
CA GLN A 61 8.67 -0.52 -13.56
C GLN A 61 8.87 -1.97 -13.12
N ALA A 62 8.29 -2.36 -11.98
CA ALA A 62 8.36 -3.73 -11.49
C ALA A 62 7.62 -4.72 -12.43
N LEU A 63 6.56 -4.30 -13.11
CA LEU A 63 5.94 -5.10 -14.17
C LEU A 63 6.88 -5.34 -15.36
N ALA A 64 7.80 -4.41 -15.63
CA ALA A 64 8.85 -4.57 -16.63
C ALA A 64 10.05 -5.40 -16.12
N GLY A 65 9.99 -5.91 -14.88
CA GLY A 65 11.05 -6.71 -14.28
C GLY A 65 12.19 -5.90 -13.68
N ILE A 66 11.93 -4.64 -13.31
CA ILE A 66 12.94 -3.72 -12.76
C ILE A 66 12.56 -3.35 -11.32
N PRO A 67 13.45 -3.58 -10.33
CA PRO A 67 14.74 -4.28 -10.44
C PRO A 67 14.56 -5.81 -10.61
N GLU A 68 15.61 -6.53 -11.02
CA GLU A 68 15.52 -7.95 -11.44
C GLU A 68 14.91 -8.87 -10.37
N GLU A 69 15.11 -8.54 -9.09
CA GLU A 69 14.60 -9.29 -7.94
C GLU A 69 13.06 -9.38 -7.91
N VAL A 70 12.33 -8.51 -8.62
CA VAL A 70 10.85 -8.55 -8.68
C VAL A 70 10.29 -9.66 -9.56
N VAL A 71 11.11 -10.21 -10.47
CA VAL A 71 10.64 -11.12 -11.55
C VAL A 71 9.96 -12.37 -11.00
N LEU A 72 10.40 -12.85 -9.84
CA LEU A 72 9.88 -14.07 -9.20
C LEU A 72 8.80 -13.82 -8.14
N LEU A 73 8.53 -12.56 -7.81
CA LEU A 73 7.53 -12.19 -6.80
C LEU A 73 6.14 -12.17 -7.42
N ASP A 74 5.10 -12.12 -6.60
CA ASP A 74 3.77 -11.62 -6.92
C ASP A 74 3.75 -10.12 -6.57
N LEU A 75 3.26 -9.27 -7.46
CA LEU A 75 3.35 -7.81 -7.33
C LEU A 75 1.97 -7.28 -7.03
N VAL A 76 1.85 -6.43 -6.02
CA VAL A 76 0.58 -5.85 -5.58
C VAL A 76 0.73 -4.34 -5.40
N TYR A 77 -0.01 -3.57 -6.17
CA TYR A 77 -0.18 -2.13 -5.95
C TYR A 77 -1.59 -1.85 -5.43
N VAL A 78 -1.69 -1.04 -4.38
CA VAL A 78 -2.98 -0.67 -3.79
C VAL A 78 -3.17 0.84 -3.83
N ALA A 79 -4.05 1.29 -4.73
CA ALA A 79 -4.36 2.70 -4.87
C ALA A 79 -5.05 3.25 -3.59
N GLY A 80 -4.40 4.19 -2.91
CA GLY A 80 -4.97 4.89 -1.75
C GLY A 80 -5.03 4.05 -0.46
N PHE A 81 -4.12 3.09 -0.29
CA PHE A 81 -4.11 2.11 0.81
C PHE A 81 -4.40 2.70 2.21
N ARG A 82 -3.77 3.83 2.56
CA ARG A 82 -3.91 4.49 3.87
C ARG A 82 -5.36 4.70 4.30
N GLY A 83 -6.21 5.19 3.40
CA GLY A 83 -7.62 5.50 3.69
C GLY A 83 -8.54 4.26 3.70
N SER A 84 -8.00 3.07 3.46
CA SER A 84 -8.81 1.89 3.18
C SER A 84 -8.32 0.56 3.74
N ALA A 85 -7.23 0.58 4.52
CA ALA A 85 -6.57 -0.61 5.05
C ALA A 85 -7.51 -1.56 5.81
N ALA A 86 -8.55 -1.07 6.50
CA ALA A 86 -9.46 -1.91 7.28
C ALA A 86 -10.29 -2.90 6.43
N ARG A 87 -10.70 -2.53 5.22
CA ARG A 87 -11.66 -3.31 4.40
C ARG A 87 -11.01 -4.14 3.31
N ILE A 88 -9.69 -4.01 3.12
CA ILE A 88 -8.98 -4.57 1.97
C ILE A 88 -9.00 -6.12 1.91
N ARG A 89 -9.23 -6.79 3.04
CA ARG A 89 -9.32 -8.25 3.14
C ARG A 89 -10.73 -8.82 2.97
N THR A 90 -11.71 -8.01 2.55
CA THR A 90 -13.09 -8.46 2.34
C THR A 90 -13.46 -8.40 0.86
N ARG A 91 -14.30 -9.33 0.40
CA ARG A 91 -14.74 -9.39 -1.01
C ARG A 91 -15.52 -8.15 -1.45
N SER A 92 -16.21 -7.47 -0.54
CA SER A 92 -16.89 -6.20 -0.82
C SER A 92 -15.98 -4.98 -0.69
N GLY A 93 -14.86 -5.10 0.03
CA GLY A 93 -13.95 -4.01 0.33
C GLY A 93 -12.77 -3.88 -0.63
N ALA A 94 -12.46 -4.90 -1.43
CA ALA A 94 -11.42 -4.85 -2.44
C ALA A 94 -11.89 -5.38 -3.81
N SER A 95 -11.41 -4.75 -4.87
CA SER A 95 -11.56 -5.18 -6.25
C SER A 95 -10.18 -5.53 -6.80
N LEU A 96 -9.95 -6.82 -7.06
CA LEU A 96 -8.68 -7.33 -7.57
C LEU A 96 -8.65 -7.23 -9.11
N HIS A 97 -7.65 -6.56 -9.65
CA HIS A 97 -7.40 -6.40 -11.07
C HIS A 97 -6.07 -7.05 -11.41
N TYR A 98 -6.06 -7.94 -12.39
CA TYR A 98 -4.87 -8.68 -12.76
C TYR A 98 -4.20 -8.09 -14.00
N HIS A 99 -2.88 -7.93 -13.95
CA HIS A 99 -2.07 -7.60 -15.12
C HIS A 99 -1.86 -8.86 -15.96
N GLY A 100 -2.28 -8.81 -17.23
CA GLY A 100 -2.18 -9.91 -18.17
C GLY A 100 -3.14 -11.07 -17.87
N ALA A 101 -2.97 -12.16 -18.62
CA ALA A 101 -3.75 -13.38 -18.43
C ALA A 101 -3.23 -14.17 -17.22
N VAL A 102 -4.11 -14.48 -16.27
CA VAL A 102 -3.77 -15.26 -15.07
C VAL A 102 -4.47 -16.61 -15.14
N LYS A 103 -3.71 -17.69 -14.98
CA LYS A 103 -4.26 -19.05 -14.92
C LYS A 103 -5.19 -19.20 -13.71
N PRO A 104 -6.37 -19.83 -13.84
CA PRO A 104 -7.27 -20.07 -12.70
C PRO A 104 -6.60 -20.77 -11.52
N SER A 105 -5.64 -21.67 -11.80
CA SER A 105 -4.84 -22.39 -10.79
C SER A 105 -3.95 -21.49 -9.93
N CYS A 106 -3.57 -20.31 -10.42
CA CYS A 106 -2.80 -19.31 -9.67
C CYS A 106 -3.75 -18.30 -9.00
N ARG A 107 -4.80 -17.91 -9.72
CA ARG A 107 -5.76 -16.88 -9.27
C ARG A 107 -6.52 -17.30 -8.01
N LYS A 108 -7.15 -18.49 -8.02
CA LYS A 108 -8.04 -18.90 -6.92
C LYS A 108 -7.29 -19.00 -5.58
N PRO A 109 -6.11 -19.64 -5.49
CA PRO A 109 -5.34 -19.65 -4.23
C PRO A 109 -4.96 -18.25 -3.74
N PHE A 110 -4.58 -17.34 -4.64
CA PHE A 110 -4.25 -15.96 -4.26
C PHE A 110 -5.48 -15.22 -3.72
N GLU A 111 -6.64 -15.33 -4.39
CA GLU A 111 -7.88 -14.69 -3.91
C GLU A 111 -8.31 -15.25 -2.54
N ASP A 112 -8.27 -16.57 -2.38
CA ASP A 112 -8.64 -17.22 -1.11
C ASP A 112 -7.71 -16.79 0.02
N TRP A 113 -6.41 -16.68 -0.25
CA TRP A 113 -5.45 -16.13 0.70
C TRP A 113 -5.71 -14.65 0.98
N TRP A 114 -5.95 -13.83 -0.05
CA TRP A 114 -6.17 -12.39 0.08
C TRP A 114 -7.37 -12.09 0.99
N PHE A 115 -8.48 -12.83 0.78
CA PHE A 115 -9.72 -12.68 1.55
C PHE A 115 -9.74 -13.45 2.87
N GLY A 116 -8.65 -14.16 3.23
CA GLY A 116 -8.54 -14.88 4.50
C GLY A 116 -9.34 -16.19 4.55
N GLU A 117 -9.76 -16.71 3.41
CA GLU A 117 -10.43 -18.02 3.26
C GLU A 117 -9.42 -19.17 3.26
N ARG A 118 -8.12 -18.85 3.07
CA ARG A 118 -7.02 -19.82 3.06
C ARG A 118 -5.79 -19.24 3.76
N HIS A 119 -5.11 -20.07 4.52
CA HIS A 119 -3.79 -19.77 5.04
C HIS A 119 -2.73 -20.25 4.05
N GLU A 120 -1.82 -19.36 3.68
CA GLU A 120 -0.65 -19.65 2.87
C GLU A 120 0.56 -18.98 3.51
N ASN A 121 1.72 -19.61 3.39
CA ASN A 121 2.96 -19.17 4.01
C ASN A 121 3.79 -18.31 3.04
N TYR A 122 3.14 -17.38 2.35
CA TYR A 122 3.85 -16.39 1.54
C TYR A 122 4.74 -15.53 2.43
N ARG A 123 5.99 -15.27 2.02
CA ARG A 123 6.70 -14.13 2.60
C ARG A 123 6.11 -12.87 2.00
N LEU A 124 5.91 -11.88 2.85
CA LEU A 124 5.25 -10.64 2.48
C LEU A 124 6.25 -9.51 2.60
N TRP A 125 6.42 -8.79 1.51
CA TRP A 125 7.36 -7.70 1.36
C TRP A 125 6.61 -6.41 1.07
N PHE A 126 7.17 -5.28 1.47
CA PHE A 126 6.66 -3.97 1.15
C PHE A 126 7.79 -3.08 0.66
N TRP A 127 7.53 -2.32 -0.40
CA TRP A 127 8.42 -1.30 -0.96
C TRP A 127 7.60 -0.03 -1.19
N GLY A 128 7.99 1.03 -0.49
CA GLY A 128 7.34 2.34 -0.52
C GLY A 128 8.37 3.45 -0.50
N ASP A 129 7.91 4.69 -0.39
CA ASP A 129 8.81 5.81 -0.15
C ASP A 129 9.58 5.57 1.15
N LEU A 130 10.87 5.95 1.17
CA LEU A 130 11.62 6.00 2.41
C LEU A 130 11.29 7.33 3.09
N ASP A 131 10.13 7.34 3.74
CA ASP A 131 9.62 8.41 4.58
C ASP A 131 8.75 7.86 5.72
N TYR A 132 8.24 8.74 6.59
CA TYR A 132 7.34 8.29 7.67
C TYR A 132 6.02 7.75 7.13
N ALA A 133 5.61 8.20 5.94
CA ALA A 133 4.37 7.78 5.37
C ALA A 133 4.36 6.34 4.89
N GLY A 134 5.39 5.92 4.15
CA GLY A 134 5.65 4.57 3.74
C GLY A 134 5.83 3.65 4.94
N MET A 135 6.56 4.08 5.98
CA MET A 135 6.70 3.30 7.22
C MET A 135 5.37 3.11 7.96
N ALA A 136 4.47 4.09 7.93
CA ALA A 136 3.11 3.93 8.48
C ALA A 136 2.26 2.97 7.64
N ILE A 137 2.45 2.93 6.32
CA ILE A 137 1.80 1.96 5.43
C ILE A 137 2.29 0.55 5.74
N LEU A 138 3.60 0.34 5.89
CA LEU A 138 4.18 -0.93 6.32
C LEU A 138 3.53 -1.42 7.62
N LYS A 139 3.45 -0.55 8.63
CA LYS A 139 2.81 -0.85 9.91
C LYS A 139 1.34 -1.26 9.73
N ALA A 140 0.59 -0.55 8.90
CA ALA A 140 -0.81 -0.87 8.61
C ALA A 140 -0.96 -2.19 7.83
N LEU A 141 -0.08 -2.47 6.86
CA LEU A 141 -0.02 -3.76 6.16
C LEU A 141 0.22 -4.91 7.14
N ARG A 142 1.15 -4.75 8.09
CA ARG A 142 1.41 -5.77 9.11
C ARG A 142 0.19 -6.09 9.96
N GLN A 143 -0.57 -5.07 10.36
CA GLN A 143 -1.80 -5.24 11.11
C GLN A 143 -2.90 -5.98 10.33
N ARG A 144 -2.79 -6.11 9.00
CA ARG A 144 -3.82 -6.73 8.16
C ARG A 144 -3.39 -8.08 7.60
N PHE A 145 -2.14 -8.18 7.16
CA PHE A 145 -1.60 -9.35 6.46
C PHE A 145 -0.62 -10.18 7.32
N GLY A 146 -0.26 -9.73 8.52
CA GLY A 146 0.65 -10.44 9.41
C GLY A 146 2.10 -9.99 9.22
N ASP A 147 3.02 -10.93 8.98
CA ASP A 147 4.46 -10.63 8.94
C ASP A 147 4.92 -10.01 7.61
N VAL A 148 4.47 -8.78 7.34
CA VAL A 148 4.94 -7.97 6.21
C VAL A 148 6.24 -7.27 6.58
N ARG A 149 7.27 -7.41 5.75
CA ARG A 149 8.62 -6.88 6.00
C ARG A 149 8.97 -5.81 4.97
N ALA A 150 9.71 -4.79 5.38
CA ALA A 150 10.35 -3.88 4.43
C ALA A 150 11.27 -4.68 3.50
N TRP A 151 11.16 -4.45 2.19
CA TRP A 151 11.89 -5.19 1.17
C TRP A 151 13.30 -4.65 0.98
N PRO A 152 14.36 -5.40 1.37
CA PRO A 152 15.72 -4.86 1.35
C PRO A 152 16.16 -4.41 -0.04
N ALA A 153 15.92 -5.23 -1.08
CA ALA A 153 16.37 -4.92 -2.44
C ALA A 153 15.83 -3.57 -2.97
N GLY A 154 14.64 -3.14 -2.55
CA GLY A 154 14.10 -1.81 -2.91
C GLY A 154 14.59 -0.68 -2.01
N TYR A 155 14.70 -0.93 -0.69
CA TYR A 155 15.06 0.11 0.27
C TYR A 155 16.58 0.36 0.39
N ASP A 156 17.43 -0.61 0.04
CA ASP A 156 18.88 -0.48 0.20
C ASP A 156 19.42 0.68 -0.65
N ALA A 157 18.94 0.85 -1.89
CA ALA A 157 19.31 1.97 -2.75
C ALA A 157 18.85 3.32 -2.16
N GLN A 158 17.62 3.38 -1.65
CA GLN A 158 17.07 4.59 -1.02
C GLN A 158 17.83 4.95 0.25
N LEU A 159 18.22 3.95 1.05
CA LEU A 159 19.00 4.13 2.26
C LEU A 159 20.40 4.67 1.94
N VAL A 160 21.08 4.11 0.94
CA VAL A 160 22.39 4.61 0.49
C VAL A 160 22.29 6.08 0.05
N LEU A 161 21.26 6.43 -0.74
CA LEU A 161 21.04 7.80 -1.17
C LEU A 161 20.78 8.74 0.02
N LEU A 162 19.96 8.32 0.98
CA LEU A 162 19.64 9.08 2.18
C LEU A 162 20.89 9.29 3.05
N GLU A 163 21.71 8.26 3.24
CA GLU A 163 22.93 8.33 4.06
C GLU A 163 24.02 9.17 3.41
N ALA A 164 24.04 9.26 2.08
CA ALA A 164 24.89 10.20 1.33
C ALA A 164 24.42 11.66 1.42
N GLY A 165 23.34 11.96 2.16
CA GLY A 165 22.75 13.29 2.28
C GLY A 165 21.82 13.66 1.12
N GLY A 166 21.45 12.70 0.28
CA GLY A 166 20.45 12.86 -0.76
C GLY A 166 19.03 13.03 -0.23
N GLY A 167 18.03 12.78 -1.07
CA GLY A 167 16.63 13.00 -0.73
C GLY A 167 16.26 14.47 -0.58
N HIS A 168 15.10 14.72 0.01
CA HIS A 168 14.55 16.07 0.17
C HIS A 168 14.03 16.29 1.60
N HIS A 169 13.92 17.55 2.00
CA HIS A 169 13.28 17.89 3.26
C HIS A 169 11.75 17.74 3.17
N PRO A 170 11.06 17.38 4.27
CA PRO A 170 9.61 17.26 4.30
C PRO A 170 8.88 18.54 3.86
N GLU A 171 9.47 19.70 4.18
CA GLU A 171 8.98 21.05 3.84
C GLU A 171 8.95 21.33 2.34
N LEU A 172 9.78 20.65 1.55
CA LEU A 172 9.90 20.89 0.11
C LEU A 172 8.95 20.03 -0.73
N ALA A 173 8.20 19.12 -0.11
CA ALA A 173 7.41 18.10 -0.81
C ALA A 173 6.00 17.89 -0.22
N ASP A 174 5.45 18.87 0.51
CA ASP A 174 4.14 18.75 1.18
C ASP A 174 4.05 17.53 2.13
N LYS A 175 5.19 17.12 2.73
CA LYS A 175 5.30 15.97 3.65
C LYS A 175 5.47 16.40 5.11
N THR A 176 5.25 17.68 5.46
CA THR A 176 5.43 18.23 6.81
C THR A 176 4.45 17.67 7.84
N GLU A 177 3.26 17.26 7.41
CA GLU A 177 2.24 16.66 8.28
C GLU A 177 2.52 15.18 8.61
N GLN A 178 3.58 14.59 8.03
CA GLN A 178 3.91 13.20 8.32
C GLN A 178 4.46 13.06 9.74
N CYS A 179 3.77 12.28 10.56
CA CYS A 179 4.23 11.92 11.90
C CYS A 179 5.06 10.64 11.87
N ASP A 180 6.14 10.61 12.66
CA ASP A 180 6.91 9.39 12.93
C ASP A 180 5.98 8.28 13.44
N PRO A 181 5.92 7.11 12.79
CA PRO A 181 5.03 6.02 13.19
C PRO A 181 5.51 5.27 14.47
N GLY A 182 6.66 5.65 15.02
CA GLY A 182 7.28 5.05 16.20
C GLY A 182 7.95 3.72 15.84
N LYS A 183 7.27 2.61 16.14
CA LYS A 183 7.67 1.26 15.72
C LYS A 183 6.65 0.70 14.73
N THR A 184 7.14 0.04 13.70
CA THR A 184 6.35 -0.69 12.70
C THR A 184 6.18 -2.17 13.07
N GLY A 185 7.11 -2.72 13.87
CA GLY A 185 7.22 -4.13 14.18
C GLY A 185 7.98 -4.94 13.14
N CYS A 186 8.53 -4.31 12.10
CA CYS A 186 9.47 -4.93 11.17
C CYS A 186 10.90 -4.58 11.61
N ALA A 187 11.74 -5.58 11.87
CA ALA A 187 13.10 -5.37 12.36
C ALA A 187 13.92 -4.45 11.43
N TYR A 188 13.91 -4.71 10.12
CA TYR A 188 14.65 -3.88 9.16
C TYR A 188 14.18 -2.41 9.17
N ALA A 189 12.87 -2.17 9.23
CA ALA A 189 12.35 -0.82 9.31
C ALA A 189 12.65 -0.14 10.66
N ASP A 190 12.51 -0.86 11.77
CA ASP A 190 12.63 -0.29 13.12
C ASP A 190 14.08 -0.07 13.56
N GLU A 191 15.01 -0.91 13.09
CA GLU A 191 16.41 -0.90 13.49
C GLU A 191 17.32 -0.17 12.48
N ILE A 192 16.90 -0.07 11.21
CA ILE A 192 17.72 0.51 10.13
C ILE A 192 17.04 1.74 9.52
N LEU A 193 15.87 1.56 8.87
CA LEU A 193 15.25 2.62 8.05
C LEU A 193 14.76 3.82 8.88
N LEU A 194 13.98 3.59 9.94
CA LEU A 194 13.47 4.66 10.80
C LEU A 194 14.58 5.42 11.53
N PRO A 195 15.61 4.77 12.10
CA PRO A 195 16.77 5.47 12.64
C PRO A 195 17.47 6.36 11.60
N ALA A 196 17.63 5.90 10.35
CA ALA A 196 18.22 6.71 9.29
C ALA A 196 17.37 7.95 8.97
N LEU A 197 16.05 7.79 8.82
CA LEU A 197 15.10 8.88 8.62
C LEU A 197 15.18 9.95 9.72
N ARG A 198 15.16 9.52 10.99
CA ARG A 198 15.25 10.40 12.15
C ARG A 198 16.56 11.18 12.20
N ARG A 199 17.67 10.50 11.87
CA ARG A 199 19.02 11.09 11.90
C ARG A 199 19.21 12.11 10.79
N GLN A 200 18.73 11.83 9.58
CA GLN A 200 18.93 12.70 8.42
C GLN A 200 17.87 13.80 8.29
N GLY A 201 16.67 13.58 8.83
CA GLY A 201 15.56 14.55 8.71
C GLY A 201 15.13 14.80 7.26
N ARG A 202 15.27 13.78 6.42
CA ARG A 202 15.04 13.80 4.97
C ARG A 202 14.32 12.55 4.52
N PHE A 203 13.61 12.68 3.40
CA PHE A 203 12.81 11.64 2.77
C PHE A 203 13.35 11.34 1.36
N VAL A 204 13.14 10.09 0.92
CA VAL A 204 13.52 9.64 -0.43
C VAL A 204 12.30 8.99 -1.07
N ASP A 205 11.85 9.57 -2.17
CA ASP A 205 10.78 9.02 -3.00
C ASP A 205 11.27 7.75 -3.73
N GLN A 206 10.38 6.80 -4.02
CA GLN A 206 10.74 5.57 -4.73
C GLN A 206 11.37 5.80 -6.09
N GLU A 207 11.00 6.87 -6.78
CA GLU A 207 11.46 7.21 -8.12
C GLU A 207 12.89 7.77 -8.15
N ALA A 208 13.48 8.07 -6.98
CA ALA A 208 14.84 8.59 -6.89
C ALA A 208 15.93 7.52 -7.08
N THR A 209 15.55 6.24 -7.17
CA THR A 209 16.45 5.07 -7.24
C THR A 209 15.93 4.03 -8.22
#